data_AF-A0A7W8GJ96-F1
#
_entry.id   AF-A0A7W8GJ96-F1
#
_cell.length_a   1.000
_cell.length_b   1.000
_cell.length_c   1.000
_cell.angle_alpha   90.00
_cell.angle_beta   90.00
_cell.angle_gamma   90.00
#
_symmetry.space_group_name_H-M   'P 1'
#
loop_
_entity.id
_entity.type
_entity.pdbx_description
1 polymer ?
#
loop_
_entity_poly.entity_id
_entity_poly.type
_entity_poly.pdbx_seq_one_letter_code
_entity_poly.pdbx_strand_id
1 'polypeptide(L)'
;MTDRELNFAKTILEGRAYRDVPDDEVLREAERLLSSWMAGETRLERPKLYDHYALLFAALLRRTRELEERVAALEARDPRP
;
A
#
# COMPACT_ATOMS: atom_id res chain seq x y z
N MET A 1 -12.42 1.25 25.71
CA MET A 1 -11.65 1.72 24.53
C MET A 1 -12.66 1.85 23.40
N THR A 2 -12.76 3.01 22.76
CA THR A 2 -13.76 3.21 21.70
C THR A 2 -13.51 2.23 20.55
N ASP A 3 -14.47 1.34 20.29
CA ASP A 3 -14.59 0.45 19.12
C ASP A 3 -14.65 1.27 17.81
N ARG A 4 -13.57 2.01 17.49
CA ARG A 4 -13.45 2.68 16.20
C ARG A 4 -12.99 1.66 15.18
N GLU A 5 -13.93 1.19 14.39
CA GLU A 5 -13.66 0.41 13.19
C GLU A 5 -12.78 1.21 12.22
N LEU A 6 -11.73 0.58 11.71
CA LEU A 6 -10.71 1.18 10.86
C LEU A 6 -11.10 1.07 9.38
N ASN A 7 -11.10 2.21 8.69
CA ASN A 7 -11.28 2.28 7.25
C ASN A 7 -9.93 2.55 6.57
N PHE A 8 -9.35 1.56 5.88
CA PHE A 8 -8.00 1.67 5.31
C PHE A 8 -7.89 2.80 4.31
N ALA A 9 -8.78 2.83 3.31
CA ALA A 9 -8.72 3.83 2.25
C ALA A 9 -8.92 5.23 2.82
N LYS A 10 -9.88 5.42 3.73
CA LYS A 10 -10.11 6.73 4.37
C LYS A 10 -8.91 7.17 5.21
N THR A 11 -8.27 6.24 5.92
CA THR A 11 -7.11 6.53 6.77
C THR A 11 -5.88 6.89 5.94
N ILE A 12 -5.65 6.21 4.82
CA ILE A 12 -4.51 6.49 3.93
C ILE A 12 -4.73 7.79 3.13
N LEU A 13 -5.95 8.00 2.62
CA LEU A 13 -6.24 9.15 1.77
C LEU A 13 -6.32 10.46 2.54
N GLU A 14 -6.79 10.43 3.79
CA GLU A 14 -6.96 11.63 4.64
C GLU A 14 -7.79 12.75 3.95
N GLY A 15 -8.73 12.36 3.09
CA GLY A 15 -9.56 13.30 2.32
C GLY A 15 -8.95 13.78 0.99
N ARG A 16 -7.73 13.33 0.63
CA ARG A 16 -7.12 13.57 -0.68
C ARG A 16 -7.67 12.61 -1.74
N ALA A 17 -7.54 12.97 -3.01
CA ALA A 17 -7.81 12.01 -4.08
C ALA A 17 -6.68 10.97 -4.14
N TYR A 18 -7.00 9.74 -4.55
CA TYR A 18 -6.01 8.64 -4.58
C TYR A 18 -4.76 8.93 -5.43
N ARG A 19 -4.91 9.77 -6.46
CA ARG A 19 -3.83 10.21 -7.35
C ARG A 19 -2.87 11.22 -6.72
N ASP A 20 -3.29 11.85 -5.62
CA ASP A 20 -2.51 12.89 -4.93
C ASP A 20 -1.71 12.30 -3.75
N VAL A 21 -1.82 10.99 -3.50
CA VAL A 21 -1.10 10.28 -2.45
C VAL A 21 0.06 9.48 -3.08
N PRO A 22 1.32 9.79 -2.75
CA PRO A 22 2.47 9.05 -3.27
C PRO A 22 2.44 7.57 -2.88
N ASP A 23 2.98 6.71 -3.75
CA ASP A 23 3.03 5.26 -3.51
C ASP A 23 3.76 4.91 -2.21
N ASP A 24 4.84 5.61 -1.88
CA ASP A 24 5.63 5.39 -0.66
C ASP A 24 4.83 5.65 0.60
N GLU A 25 3.96 6.65 0.54
CA GLU A 25 3.04 6.96 1.63
C GLU A 25 1.95 5.89 1.75
N VAL A 26 1.36 5.46 0.62
CA VAL A 26 0.37 4.37 0.61
C VAL A 26 0.97 3.09 1.17
N LEU A 27 2.18 2.71 0.76
CA LEU A 27 2.86 1.49 1.21
C LEU A 27 3.17 1.54 2.70
N ARG A 28 3.75 2.65 3.20
CA ARG A 28 4.07 2.83 4.61
C ARG A 28 2.83 2.77 5.50
N GLU A 29 1.78 3.52 5.15
CA GLU A 29 0.57 3.53 5.96
C GLU A 29 -0.18 2.20 5.88
N ALA A 30 -0.21 1.56 4.71
CA ALA A 30 -0.79 0.22 4.58
C ALA A 30 -0.05 -0.80 5.45
N GLU A 31 1.29 -0.79 5.48
CA GLU A 31 2.10 -1.66 6.33
C GLU A 31 1.77 -1.44 7.82
N ARG A 32 1.71 -0.19 8.27
CA ARG A 32 1.36 0.16 9.66
C ARG A 32 -0.03 -0.36 10.03
N LEU A 33 -1.02 -0.12 9.18
CA LEU A 33 -2.41 -0.52 9.43
C LEU A 33 -2.60 -2.04 9.39
N LEU A 34 -1.96 -2.73 8.43
CA LEU A 34 -1.98 -4.19 8.34
C LEU A 34 -1.33 -4.81 9.58
N SER A 35 -0.19 -4.28 10.01
CA SER A 35 0.51 -4.78 11.21
C SER A 35 -0.37 -4.69 12.45
N SER A 36 -1.00 -3.53 12.67
CA SER A 36 -1.95 -3.30 13.76
C SER A 36 -3.17 -4.24 13.70
N TRP A 37 -3.71 -4.49 12.50
CA TRP A 37 -4.83 -5.42 12.31
C TRP A 37 -4.41 -6.88 12.55
N MET A 38 -3.26 -7.31 12.02
CA MET A 38 -2.73 -8.66 12.22
C MET A 38 -2.38 -8.94 13.69
N ALA A 39 -1.95 -7.91 14.43
CA ALA A 39 -1.72 -7.98 15.88
C ALA A 39 -3.03 -8.02 16.71
N GLY A 40 -4.19 -7.79 16.08
CA GLY A 40 -5.49 -7.73 16.77
C GLY A 40 -5.73 -6.43 17.54
N GLU A 41 -4.89 -5.42 17.36
CA GLU A 41 -4.97 -4.12 18.06
C GLU A 41 -6.09 -3.24 17.48
N THR A 42 -6.43 -3.44 16.20
CA THR A 42 -7.47 -2.71 15.49
C THR A 42 -8.44 -3.64 14.78
N ARG A 43 -9.73 -3.30 14.81
CA ARG A 43 -10.76 -3.95 13.99
C ARG A 43 -10.98 -3.15 12.71
N LEU A 44 -11.04 -3.86 11.58
CA LEU A 44 -11.43 -3.28 10.30
C LEU A 44 -12.93 -3.02 10.28
N GLU A 45 -13.31 -1.85 9.75
CA GLU A 45 -14.68 -1.61 9.30
C GLU A 45 -15.04 -2.66 8.24
N ARG A 46 -16.31 -3.03 8.14
CA ARG A 46 -16.80 -3.97 7.10
C ARG A 46 -17.27 -3.26 5.82
N PRO A 47 -16.40 -2.87 4.89
CA PRO A 47 -16.64 -2.97 3.46
C PRO A 47 -16.10 -4.31 2.93
N LYS A 48 -16.29 -4.58 1.64
CA LYS A 48 -15.74 -5.78 1.00
C LYS A 48 -14.22 -5.70 1.10
N LEU A 49 -13.59 -6.80 1.54
CA LEU A 49 -12.15 -6.91 1.73
C LEU A 49 -11.32 -6.34 0.55
N TYR A 50 -11.82 -6.46 -0.67
CA TYR A 50 -11.21 -5.94 -1.90
C TYR A 50 -11.06 -4.42 -1.94
N ASP A 51 -11.99 -3.67 -1.32
CA ASP A 51 -11.96 -2.20 -1.32
C ASP A 51 -10.82 -1.68 -0.44
N HIS A 52 -10.47 -2.41 0.61
CA HIS A 52 -9.36 -2.06 1.51
C HIS A 52 -7.99 -2.22 0.86
N TYR A 53 -7.84 -3.20 -0.05
CA TYR A 53 -6.55 -3.53 -0.64
C TYR A 53 -6.32 -2.88 -2.01
N ALA A 54 -7.33 -2.28 -2.63
CA ALA A 54 -7.19 -1.68 -3.95
C ALA A 54 -6.05 -0.65 -4.02
N LEU A 55 -5.93 0.23 -3.02
CA LEU A 55 -4.85 1.23 -2.95
C LEU A 55 -3.47 0.58 -2.79
N LEU A 56 -3.36 -0.39 -1.88
CA LEU A 56 -2.13 -1.14 -1.64
C LEU A 56 -1.68 -1.89 -2.90
N PHE A 57 -2.59 -2.62 -3.55
CA PHE A 57 -2.28 -3.36 -4.77
C PHE A 57 -1.87 -2.44 -5.92
N ALA A 58 -2.53 -1.29 -6.07
CA ALA A 58 -2.15 -0.32 -7.08
C ALA A 58 -0.73 0.24 -6.85
N ALA A 59 -0.39 0.57 -5.59
CA ALA A 59 0.95 1.04 -5.23
C ALA A 59 2.00 -0.06 -5.42
N LEU A 60 1.71 -1.30 -5.03
CA LEU A 60 2.60 -2.46 -5.24
C LEU A 60 2.85 -2.71 -6.73
N LEU A 61 1.81 -2.69 -7.58
CA LEU A 61 1.97 -2.87 -9.03
C LEU A 61 2.87 -1.81 -9.65
N ARG A 62 2.73 -0.54 -9.24
CA ARG A 62 3.60 0.55 -9.73
C ARG A 62 5.03 0.37 -9.23
N ARG A 63 5.21 0.08 -7.94
CA ARG A 63 6.52 -0.16 -7.36
C ARG A 63 7.24 -1.34 -8.01
N THR A 64 6.53 -2.44 -8.27
CA THR A 64 7.10 -3.61 -8.95
C THR A 64 7.59 -3.24 -10.35
N ARG A 65 6.81 -2.50 -11.14
CA ARG A 65 7.24 -2.02 -12.46
C ARG A 65 8.48 -1.13 -12.40
N GLU A 66 8.51 -0.19 -11.46
CA GLU A 66 9.68 0.67 -11.25
C GLU A 66 10.93 -0.15 -10.92
N LEU A 67 10.79 -1.16 -10.06
CA LEU A 67 11.89 -2.05 -9.70
C LEU A 67 12.34 -2.92 -10.88
N GLU A 68 11.41 -3.47 -11.66
CA GLU A 68 11.70 -4.23 -12.87
C GLU A 68 12.48 -3.39 -13.89
N GLU A 69 12.06 -2.14 -14.13
CA GLU A 69 12.78 -1.20 -15.01
C GLU A 69 14.19 -0.92 -14.51
N ARG A 70 14.35 -0.71 -13.20
CA ARG A 70 15.66 -0.46 -12.57
C ARG A 70 16.57 -1.69 -12.67
N VAL A 71 16.04 -2.89 -12.43
CA VAL A 71 16.77 -4.14 -12.57
C VAL A 71 17.21 -4.34 -14.01
N ALA A 72 16.31 -4.18 -14.98
CA ALA A 72 16.65 -4.29 -16.41
C ALA A 72 17.75 -3.29 -16.81
N ALA A 73 17.70 -2.06 -16.30
CA ALA A 73 18.74 -1.06 -16.56
C ALA A 73 20.10 -1.42 -15.94
N LEU A 74 20.11 -2.10 -14.78
CA LEU A 74 21.33 -2.59 -14.14
C LEU A 74 21.90 -3.80 -14.88
N GLU A 75 21.05 -4.75 -15.26
CA GLU A 75 21.43 -5.95 -16.03
C GLU A 75 21.99 -5.57 -17.42
N ALA A 76 21.43 -4.53 -18.07
CA ALA A 76 21.97 -4.02 -19.32
C ALA A 76 23.37 -3.38 -19.20
N ARG A 77 23.76 -2.92 -18.00
CA ARG A 77 25.08 -2.31 -17.72
C ARG A 77 26.14 -3.34 -17.36
N ASP A 78 25.74 -4.46 -16.77
CA ASP A 78 26.63 -5.57 -16.41
C ASP A 78 26.12 -6.88 -17.06
N PRO A 79 26.20 -7.00 -18.40
CA PRO A 79 25.92 -8.25 -19.07
C PRO A 79 27.03 -9.23 -18.70
N ARG A 80 26.88 -9.94 -17.58
CA ARG A 80 27.79 -11.05 -17.27
C ARG A 80 27.71 -12.06 -18.43
N PRO A 81 28.87 -12.61 -18.86
CA PRO A 81 28.93 -13.56 -19.97
C PRO A 81 28.20 -14.87 -19.66
#